data_AF-A0A498NW79-F1
#
_entry.id   AF-A0A498NW79-F1
#
_cell.length_a   1.000
_cell.length_b   1.000
_cell.length_c   1.000
_cell.angle_alpha   90.00
_cell.angle_beta   90.00
_cell.angle_gamma   90.00
#
_symmetry.space_group_name_H-M   'P 1'
#
loop_
_entity.id
_entity.type
_entity.pdbx_description
1 polymer ?
#
loop_
_entity_poly.entity_id
_entity_poly.type
_entity_poly.pdbx_seq_one_letter_code
_entity_poly.pdbx_strand_id
1 'polypeptide(L)'
;MKLQICLLLGVTVFCVSAADFSPPVVNISLDVPANQRWAPLKNLYDIDFLRKAASEVIDSTVPKWVHEAVKPIVKALEKYIPQPYAGEIQGMAAFYGTDISDVVLLNFAYEVSA
;
A
#
# COMPACT_ATOMS: atom_id res chain seq x y z
N MET A 1 27.90 18.20 51.51
CA MET A 1 27.82 18.82 50.16
C MET A 1 28.85 18.24 49.17
N LYS A 2 29.06 16.91 49.15
CA LYS A 2 29.89 16.22 48.14
C LYS A 2 29.24 14.96 47.56
N LEU A 3 28.18 14.44 48.19
CA LEU A 3 27.46 13.25 47.72
C LEU A 3 26.35 13.56 46.70
N GLN A 4 25.88 14.81 46.64
CA GLN A 4 24.87 15.26 45.66
C GLN A 4 25.47 15.54 44.27
N ILE A 5 26.79 15.71 44.15
CA ILE A 5 27.44 16.01 42.86
C ILE A 5 27.63 14.73 42.05
N CYS A 6 27.74 13.56 42.68
CA CYS A 6 27.91 12.30 41.96
C CYS A 6 26.61 11.74 41.36
N LEU A 7 25.42 12.24 41.77
CA LEU A 7 24.15 11.75 41.24
C LEU A 7 23.71 12.42 39.93
N LEU A 8 24.45 13.44 39.46
CA LEU A 8 24.16 14.17 38.22
C LEU A 8 24.99 13.69 37.01
N LEU A 9 25.80 12.63 37.19
CA LEU A 9 26.52 11.94 36.11
C LEU A 9 25.79 10.67 35.62
N GLY A 10 24.54 10.48 36.05
CA GLY A 10 23.67 9.38 35.64
C GLY A 10 22.94 9.68 34.34
N VAL A 11 23.57 9.35 33.22
CA VAL A 11 22.93 8.77 32.03
C VAL A 11 21.63 9.46 31.58
N THR A 12 21.77 10.55 30.83
CA THR A 12 20.83 10.81 29.72
C THR A 12 21.65 10.96 28.44
N VAL A 13 22.30 9.87 28.05
CA VAL A 13 22.49 9.61 26.64
C VAL A 13 21.08 9.39 26.10
N PHE A 14 20.42 10.47 25.68
CA PHE A 14 19.35 10.35 24.70
C PHE A 14 20.03 9.78 23.47
N CYS A 15 20.13 8.45 23.39
CA CYS A 15 20.21 7.78 22.12
C CYS A 15 18.92 8.17 21.42
N VAL A 16 18.99 9.23 20.62
CA VAL A 16 18.09 9.37 19.48
C VAL A 16 18.43 8.16 18.63
N SER A 17 17.77 7.03 18.90
CA SER A 17 17.63 6.01 17.88
C SER A 17 16.87 6.73 16.78
N ALA A 18 17.60 7.21 15.78
CA ALA A 18 17.00 7.41 14.48
C ALA A 18 16.48 6.02 14.13
N ALA A 19 15.18 5.80 14.33
CA ALA A 19 14.54 4.61 13.84
C ALA A 19 14.89 4.55 12.34
N ASP A 20 15.37 3.41 11.89
CA ASP A 20 15.67 3.23 10.48
C ASP A 20 14.31 3.22 9.74
N PHE A 21 13.91 4.37 9.22
CA PHE A 21 12.64 4.60 8.54
C PHE A 21 12.66 4.14 7.08
N SER A 22 13.69 3.40 6.68
CA SER A 22 13.82 2.89 5.32
C SER A 22 12.61 1.98 4.99
N PRO A 23 11.83 2.27 3.93
CA PRO A 23 10.74 1.40 3.53
C PRO A 23 11.24 -0.02 3.23
N PRO A 24 10.40 -1.06 3.43
CA PRO A 24 10.77 -2.42 3.07
C PRO A 24 11.18 -2.52 1.59
N VAL A 25 12.32 -3.15 1.33
CA VAL A 25 12.80 -3.43 -0.03
C VAL A 25 12.37 -4.84 -0.41
N VAL A 26 11.60 -4.96 -1.49
CA VAL A 26 11.10 -6.25 -1.98
C VAL A 26 11.34 -6.38 -3.48
N ASN A 27 11.79 -7.56 -3.89
CA ASN A 27 11.99 -7.88 -5.30
C ASN A 27 10.69 -8.35 -5.93
N ILE A 28 10.32 -7.73 -7.04
CA ILE A 28 9.20 -8.12 -7.90
C ILE A 28 9.79 -8.71 -9.18
N SER A 29 9.68 -10.02 -9.35
CA SER A 29 10.15 -10.69 -10.57
C SER A 29 9.14 -10.48 -11.70
N LEU A 30 9.63 -10.10 -12.88
CA LEU A 30 8.81 -10.00 -14.09
C LEU A 30 8.70 -11.36 -14.83
N ASP A 31 9.48 -12.36 -14.40
CA ASP A 31 9.54 -13.69 -14.99
C ASP A 31 8.38 -14.59 -14.55
N VAL A 32 7.63 -14.16 -13.53
CA VAL A 32 6.40 -14.84 -13.10
C VAL A 32 5.16 -14.21 -13.77
N PRO A 33 4.05 -14.97 -13.89
CA PRO A 33 2.79 -14.45 -14.42
C PRO A 33 2.37 -13.14 -13.75
N ALA A 34 1.80 -12.21 -14.51
CA ALA A 34 1.41 -10.87 -14.04
C ALA A 34 0.57 -10.91 -12.74
N ASN A 35 -0.40 -11.82 -12.67
CA ASN A 35 -1.26 -12.00 -11.49
C ASN A 35 -0.54 -12.59 -10.26
N GLN A 36 0.73 -12.96 -10.37
CA GLN A 36 1.55 -13.52 -9.28
C GLN A 36 2.66 -12.58 -8.80
N ARG A 37 3.00 -11.55 -9.59
CA ARG A 37 4.17 -10.68 -9.34
C ARG A 37 4.15 -10.02 -7.97
N TRP A 38 2.97 -9.59 -7.53
CA TRP A 38 2.79 -8.86 -6.28
C TRP A 38 2.58 -9.73 -5.04
N ALA A 39 2.59 -11.07 -5.19
CA ALA A 39 2.46 -11.99 -4.06
C ALA A 39 3.47 -11.75 -2.91
N PRO A 40 4.73 -11.34 -3.16
CA PRO A 40 5.69 -11.04 -2.09
C PRO A 40 5.23 -9.94 -1.12
N LEU A 41 4.30 -9.05 -1.52
CA LEU A 41 3.81 -7.98 -0.66
C LEU A 41 2.87 -8.46 0.46
N LYS A 42 2.24 -9.62 0.30
CA LYS A 42 1.17 -10.10 1.19
C LYS A 42 1.56 -10.18 2.67
N ASN A 43 2.85 -10.39 2.95
CA ASN A 43 3.37 -10.59 4.30
C ASN A 43 4.07 -9.35 4.88
N LEU A 44 4.10 -8.23 4.16
CA LEU A 44 4.75 -7.00 4.63
C LEU A 44 3.86 -6.19 5.56
N TYR A 45 2.55 -6.23 5.32
CA TYR A 45 1.57 -5.43 6.04
C TYR A 45 0.36 -6.28 6.41
N ASP A 46 -0.31 -5.87 7.50
CA ASP A 46 -1.59 -6.45 7.88
C ASP A 46 -2.65 -6.18 6.80
N ILE A 47 -3.33 -7.23 6.35
CA ILE A 47 -4.27 -7.15 5.22
C ILE A 47 -5.51 -6.32 5.60
N ASP A 48 -5.98 -6.42 6.84
CA ASP A 48 -7.17 -5.68 7.27
C ASP A 48 -6.85 -4.18 7.43
N PHE A 49 -5.63 -3.86 7.88
CA PHE A 49 -5.10 -2.50 7.82
C PHE A 49 -5.07 -1.95 6.39
N LEU A 50 -4.51 -2.70 5.42
CA LEU A 50 -4.44 -2.27 4.03
C LEU A 50 -5.82 -2.05 3.41
N ARG A 51 -6.79 -2.95 3.67
CA ARG A 51 -8.18 -2.79 3.20
C ARG A 51 -8.84 -1.55 3.76
N LYS A 52 -8.62 -1.26 5.05
CA LYS A 52 -9.17 -0.06 5.68
C LYS A 52 -8.54 1.21 5.09
N ALA A 53 -7.23 1.23 4.92
CA ALA A 53 -6.52 2.35 4.32
C ALA A 53 -6.96 2.58 2.86
N ALA A 54 -7.15 1.50 2.09
CA ALA A 54 -7.70 1.55 0.74
C ALA A 54 -9.07 2.22 0.71
N SER A 55 -10.01 1.77 1.55
CA SER A 55 -11.36 2.36 1.64
C SER A 55 -11.29 3.84 2.01
N GLU A 56 -10.46 4.20 2.99
CA GLU A 56 -10.31 5.59 3.44
C GLU A 56 -9.79 6.50 2.31
N VAL A 57 -8.77 6.05 1.56
CA VAL A 57 -8.21 6.80 0.43
C VAL A 57 -9.23 6.94 -0.70
N ILE A 58 -9.96 5.86 -1.03
CA ILE A 58 -11.00 5.90 -2.07
C ILE A 58 -12.09 6.89 -1.66
N ASP A 59 -12.64 6.76 -0.45
CA ASP A 59 -13.75 7.59 0.03
C ASP A 59 -13.37 9.07 0.16
N SER A 60 -12.10 9.37 0.49
CA SER A 60 -11.62 10.75 0.63
C SER A 60 -11.24 11.41 -0.70
N THR A 61 -10.79 10.64 -1.67
CA THR A 61 -10.12 11.16 -2.89
C THR A 61 -10.98 11.01 -4.13
N VAL A 62 -11.83 9.97 -4.20
CA VAL A 62 -12.58 9.62 -5.40
C VAL A 62 -14.02 10.12 -5.28
N PRO A 63 -14.49 11.00 -6.19
CA PRO A 63 -15.89 11.41 -6.21
C PRO A 63 -16.83 10.22 -6.47
N LYS A 64 -17.97 10.15 -5.76
CA LYS A 64 -18.94 9.04 -5.86
C LYS A 64 -19.35 8.66 -7.28
N TRP A 65 -19.45 9.63 -8.19
CA TRP A 65 -19.82 9.33 -9.58
C TRP A 65 -18.77 8.50 -10.31
N VAL A 66 -17.49 8.58 -9.91
CA VAL A 66 -16.39 7.81 -10.50
C VAL A 66 -16.49 6.33 -10.15
N HIS A 67 -17.04 5.98 -8.98
CA HIS A 67 -17.33 4.59 -8.61
C HIS A 67 -18.33 3.94 -9.57
N GLU A 68 -19.28 4.71 -10.11
CA GLU A 68 -20.19 4.23 -11.14
C GLU A 68 -19.51 4.19 -12.52
N ALA A 69 -18.68 5.18 -12.82
CA ALA A 69 -17.95 5.27 -14.08
C ALA A 69 -16.92 4.15 -14.29
N VAL A 70 -16.38 3.55 -13.22
CA VAL A 70 -15.39 2.47 -13.31
C VAL A 70 -16.01 1.10 -13.61
N LYS A 71 -17.33 0.91 -13.41
CA LYS A 71 -17.99 -0.39 -13.60
C LYS A 71 -17.80 -1.00 -15.00
N PRO A 72 -17.89 -0.25 -16.12
CA PRO A 72 -17.64 -0.78 -17.45
C PRO A 72 -16.17 -1.19 -17.65
N ILE A 73 -15.23 -0.48 -17.01
CA ILE A 73 -13.80 -0.79 -17.05
C ILE A 73 -13.57 -2.15 -16.39
N VAL A 74 -14.07 -2.34 -15.17
CA VAL A 74 -13.91 -3.60 -14.42
C VAL A 74 -14.54 -4.79 -15.15
N LYS A 75 -15.73 -4.62 -15.74
CA LYS A 75 -16.42 -5.67 -16.50
C LYS A 75 -15.67 -6.15 -17.75
N ALA A 76 -14.82 -5.29 -18.31
CA ALA A 76 -14.02 -5.60 -19.49
C ALA A 76 -12.58 -5.16 -19.26
N LEU A 77 -12.00 -5.54 -18.12
CA LEU A 77 -10.72 -5.02 -17.63
C LEU A 77 -9.63 -5.04 -18.70
N GLU A 78 -9.41 -6.19 -19.34
CA GLU A 78 -8.37 -6.36 -20.37
C GLU A 78 -8.62 -5.55 -21.66
N LYS A 79 -9.85 -5.11 -21.90
CA LYS A 79 -10.17 -4.24 -23.04
C LYS A 79 -9.70 -2.80 -22.79
N TYR A 80 -9.74 -2.36 -21.54
CA TYR A 80 -9.48 -0.98 -21.16
C TYR A 80 -8.12 -0.78 -20.49
N ILE A 81 -7.59 -1.83 -19.86
CA ILE A 81 -6.30 -1.83 -19.19
C ILE A 81 -5.41 -2.87 -19.88
N PRO A 82 -4.29 -2.46 -20.48
CA PRO A 82 -3.41 -3.39 -21.19
C PRO A 82 -2.70 -4.33 -20.21
N GLN A 83 -2.30 -5.50 -20.72
CA GLN A 83 -1.36 -6.36 -20.00
C GLN A 83 0.03 -5.69 -19.93
N PRO A 84 0.80 -5.87 -18.84
CA PRO A 84 0.54 -6.80 -17.73
C PRO A 84 -0.37 -6.25 -16.62
N TYR A 85 -0.75 -4.97 -16.68
CA TYR A 85 -1.43 -4.28 -15.58
C TYR A 85 -2.80 -4.90 -15.23
N ALA A 86 -3.57 -5.33 -16.24
CA ALA A 86 -4.83 -6.02 -15.97
C ALA A 86 -4.63 -7.31 -15.15
N GLY A 87 -3.61 -8.11 -15.49
CA GLY A 87 -3.26 -9.30 -14.72
C GLY A 87 -2.77 -8.98 -13.31
N GLU A 88 -1.94 -7.95 -13.17
CA GLU A 88 -1.43 -7.48 -11.87
C GLU A 88 -2.56 -6.98 -10.95
N ILE A 89 -3.51 -6.19 -11.48
CA ILE A 89 -4.70 -5.72 -10.76
C ILE A 89 -5.56 -6.89 -10.28
N GLN A 90 -5.79 -7.90 -11.15
CA GLN A 90 -6.52 -9.11 -10.77
C GLN A 90 -5.81 -9.89 -9.66
N GLY A 91 -4.48 -10.02 -9.76
CA GLY A 91 -3.65 -10.65 -8.73
C GLY A 91 -3.77 -9.94 -7.38
N MET A 92 -3.64 -8.61 -7.38
CA MET A 92 -3.78 -7.78 -6.18
C MET A 92 -5.15 -7.93 -5.53
N ALA A 93 -6.23 -7.85 -6.32
CA ALA A 93 -7.59 -8.04 -5.83
C ALA A 93 -7.75 -9.43 -5.17
N ALA A 94 -7.20 -10.48 -5.79
CA ALA A 94 -7.23 -11.84 -5.25
C ALA A 94 -6.39 -11.99 -3.97
N PHE A 95 -5.19 -11.41 -3.90
CA PHE A 95 -4.31 -11.53 -2.73
C PHE A 95 -4.86 -10.86 -1.48
N TYR A 96 -5.45 -9.69 -1.66
CA TYR A 96 -6.04 -8.91 -0.58
C TYR A 96 -7.53 -9.16 -0.40
N GLY A 97 -8.15 -10.03 -1.20
CA GLY A 97 -9.59 -10.34 -1.14
C GLY A 97 -10.46 -9.09 -1.18
N THR A 98 -10.17 -8.18 -2.11
CA THR A 98 -10.88 -6.91 -2.32
C THR A 98 -11.53 -6.90 -3.71
N ASP A 99 -12.46 -5.97 -3.96
CA ASP A 99 -13.02 -5.83 -5.31
C ASP A 99 -11.96 -5.31 -6.30
N ILE A 100 -12.02 -5.78 -7.54
CA ILE A 100 -11.17 -5.29 -8.63
C ILE A 100 -11.40 -3.78 -8.82
N SER A 101 -12.63 -3.29 -8.63
CA SER A 101 -12.94 -1.87 -8.67
C SER A 101 -12.09 -1.05 -7.73
N ASP A 102 -11.86 -1.54 -6.50
CA ASP A 102 -11.12 -0.78 -5.49
C ASP A 102 -9.66 -0.66 -5.88
N VAL A 103 -9.07 -1.73 -6.42
CA VAL A 103 -7.70 -1.71 -6.93
C VAL A 103 -7.57 -0.76 -8.13
N VAL A 104 -8.54 -0.76 -9.04
CA VAL A 104 -8.58 0.18 -10.18
C VAL A 104 -8.74 1.62 -9.71
N LEU A 105 -9.65 1.88 -8.76
CA LEU A 105 -9.89 3.23 -8.22
C LEU A 105 -8.66 3.76 -7.49
N LEU A 106 -7.92 2.93 -6.74
CA LEU A 106 -6.67 3.33 -6.09
C LEU A 106 -5.58 3.70 -7.11
N ASN A 107 -5.46 2.94 -8.20
CA ASN A 107 -4.60 3.25 -9.36
C ASN A 107 -5.16 4.38 -10.26
N PHE A 108 -6.19 5.09 -9.82
CA PHE A 108 -6.55 6.39 -10.43
C PHE A 108 -6.48 7.51 -9.40
N ALA A 109 -6.87 7.23 -8.16
CA ALA A 109 -6.77 8.16 -7.05
C ALA A 109 -5.33 8.62 -6.84
N TYR A 110 -4.36 7.69 -6.93
CA TYR A 110 -2.94 8.02 -6.84
C TYR A 110 -2.53 8.99 -7.97
N GLU A 111 -2.87 8.69 -9.21
CA GLU A 111 -2.52 9.44 -10.43
C GLU A 111 -3.13 10.83 -10.49
N VAL A 112 -4.28 11.04 -9.85
CA VAL A 112 -4.90 12.36 -9.72
C VAL A 112 -4.23 13.19 -8.61
N SER A 113 -3.58 12.54 -7.65
CA SER A 113 -2.96 13.20 -6.48
C SER A 113 -1.43 13.39 -6.57
N ALA A 114 -0.75 12.64 -7.45
CA ALA A 114 0.70 12.65 -7.66
C ALA A 114 1.14 13.73 -8.66
#